data_AF-A0A4S1CD19-F1
#
_entry.id   AF-A0A4S1CD19-F1
#
_cell.length_a   1.000
_cell.length_b   1.000
_cell.length_c   1.000
_cell.angle_alpha   90.00
_cell.angle_beta   90.00
_cell.angle_gamma   90.00
#
_symmetry.space_group_name_H-M   'P 1'
#
loop_
_entity.id
_entity.type
_entity.pdbx_description
1 polymer ?
#
loop_
_entity_poly.entity_id
_entity_poly.type
_entity_poly.pdbx_seq_one_letter_code
_entity_poly.pdbx_strand_id
1 'polypeptide(L)'
;MKKLLVTMLLVAATATTAHAGLRVIGRGDAMRLDPSSFPPAMKANYEIVRVKCVKCHTLERTIVAIQTGVAPISGQPFDRSATKAYGIKMLRKPDSNMNKAEVKASVDLMNYLLSESEK
;
A
#
# COMPACT_ATOMS: atom_id res chain seq x y z
N MET A 1 15.39 -37.17 28.25
CA MET A 1 15.54 -35.70 28.32
C MET A 1 16.24 -35.10 27.09
N LYS A 2 17.42 -35.57 26.68
CA LYS A 2 18.12 -35.06 25.47
C LYS A 2 17.29 -35.05 24.18
N LYS A 3 16.49 -36.09 23.93
CA LYS A 3 15.64 -36.16 22.72
C LYS A 3 14.57 -35.06 22.68
N LEU A 4 13.91 -34.79 23.80
CA LEU A 4 12.91 -33.72 23.94
C LEU A 4 13.50 -32.32 23.69
N LEU A 5 14.72 -32.09 24.16
CA LEU A 5 15.44 -30.83 23.98
C LEU A 5 15.79 -30.58 22.51
N VAL A 6 16.20 -31.62 21.79
CA VAL A 6 16.49 -31.56 20.35
C VAL A 6 15.23 -31.33 19.53
N THR A 7 14.11 -31.99 19.87
CA THR A 7 12.84 -31.81 19.15
C THR A 7 12.28 -30.39 19.35
N MET A 8 12.39 -29.83 20.55
CA MET A 8 11.93 -28.47 20.84
C MET A 8 12.75 -27.40 20.11
N LEU A 9 14.06 -27.61 19.96
CA LEU A 9 14.95 -26.71 19.20
C LEU A 9 14.66 -26.73 17.69
N LEU A 10 14.29 -27.90 17.14
CA LEU A 10 13.93 -28.03 15.73
C LEU A 10 12.61 -27.31 15.39
N VAL A 11 11.63 -27.34 16.30
CA VAL A 11 10.34 -26.65 16.12
C VAL A 11 10.51 -25.13 16.18
N ALA A 12 11.36 -24.63 17.09
CA ALA A 12 11.65 -23.19 17.19
C ALA A 12 12.33 -22.62 15.93
N ALA A 13 13.12 -23.42 15.21
CA ALA A 13 13.77 -23.01 13.96
C ALA A 13 12.81 -22.88 12.77
N THR A 14 11.57 -23.41 12.89
CA THR A 14 10.54 -23.31 11.83
C THR A 14 9.58 -22.14 12.03
N ALA A 15 9.85 -21.23 12.97
CA ALA A 15 9.06 -20.02 13.16
C ALA A 15 9.17 -19.12 11.92
N THR A 16 8.22 -19.26 11.00
CA THR A 16 8.08 -18.37 9.83
C THR A 16 7.77 -16.96 10.33
N THR A 17 8.56 -15.98 9.91
CA THR A 17 8.21 -14.57 10.12
C THR A 17 6.91 -14.29 9.36
N ALA A 18 5.82 -14.11 10.09
CA ALA A 18 4.61 -13.54 9.51
C ALA A 18 4.95 -12.09 9.15
N HIS A 19 5.32 -11.84 7.90
CA HIS A 19 5.44 -10.49 7.39
C HIS A 19 4.05 -9.86 7.44
N ALA A 20 3.86 -8.93 8.37
CA ALA A 20 2.62 -8.19 8.55
C ALA A 20 2.47 -7.12 7.45
N GLY A 21 2.58 -7.55 6.19
CA GLY A 21 2.40 -6.68 5.05
C GLY A 21 0.95 -6.18 4.94
N LEU A 22 0.76 -5.13 4.13
CA LEU A 22 -0.56 -4.61 3.81
C LEU A 22 -1.52 -5.74 3.40
N ARG A 23 -2.72 -5.74 4.01
CA ARG A 23 -3.76 -6.71 3.66
C ARG A 23 -4.31 -6.38 2.28
N VAL A 24 -3.95 -7.22 1.30
CA VAL A 24 -4.38 -7.10 -0.09
C VAL A 24 -5.34 -8.25 -0.42
N ILE A 25 -6.42 -7.92 -1.13
CA ILE A 25 -7.43 -8.86 -1.60
C ILE A 25 -7.37 -8.91 -3.12
N GLY A 26 -7.48 -10.11 -3.69
CA GLY A 26 -7.45 -10.31 -5.14
C GLY A 26 -6.04 -10.38 -5.72
N ARG A 27 -5.95 -10.35 -7.05
CA ARG A 27 -4.69 -10.46 -7.81
C ARG A 27 -4.82 -9.74 -9.15
N GLY A 28 -3.69 -9.32 -9.73
CA GLY A 28 -3.67 -8.58 -11.00
C GLY A 28 -4.55 -7.33 -10.95
N ASP A 29 -5.33 -7.11 -12.00
CA ASP A 29 -6.26 -5.98 -12.11
C ASP A 29 -7.37 -5.96 -11.04
N ALA A 30 -7.66 -7.10 -10.40
CA ALA A 30 -8.63 -7.19 -9.30
C ALA A 30 -8.02 -6.91 -7.92
N MET A 31 -6.73 -6.56 -7.86
CA MET A 31 -6.02 -6.28 -6.62
C MET A 31 -6.54 -5.00 -5.95
N ARG A 32 -6.85 -5.10 -4.65
CA ARG A 32 -7.36 -4.01 -3.83
C ARG A 32 -6.90 -4.14 -2.38
N LEU A 33 -6.91 -3.04 -1.63
CA LEU A 33 -6.62 -3.06 -0.19
C LEU A 33 -7.86 -3.51 0.59
N ASP A 34 -7.65 -4.28 1.66
CA ASP A 34 -8.65 -4.59 2.68
C ASP A 34 -8.76 -3.42 3.66
N PRO A 35 -9.84 -2.62 3.64
CA PRO A 35 -9.96 -1.46 4.50
C PRO A 35 -10.35 -1.82 5.93
N SER A 36 -10.61 -3.09 6.27
CA SER A 36 -11.19 -3.47 7.58
C SER A 36 -10.37 -2.94 8.76
N SER A 37 -9.04 -2.95 8.65
CA SER A 37 -8.10 -2.47 9.67
C SER A 37 -7.79 -0.97 9.61
N PHE A 38 -8.28 -0.25 8.60
CA PHE A 38 -7.92 1.16 8.43
C PHE A 38 -8.58 2.04 9.51
N PRO A 39 -7.86 3.06 10.02
CA PRO A 39 -8.48 4.12 10.80
C PRO A 39 -9.62 4.81 10.02
N PRO A 40 -10.66 5.36 10.68
CA PRO A 40 -11.81 5.96 10.00
C PRO A 40 -11.46 6.99 8.91
N ALA A 41 -10.48 7.87 9.18
CA ALA A 41 -10.01 8.84 8.20
C ALA A 41 -9.37 8.18 6.97
N MET A 42 -8.60 7.10 7.15
CA MET A 42 -7.96 6.39 6.05
C MET A 42 -8.96 5.55 5.26
N LYS A 43 -10.03 5.03 5.91
CA LYS A 43 -11.16 4.42 5.21
C LYS A 43 -11.80 5.41 4.23
N ALA A 44 -12.13 6.62 4.70
CA ALA A 44 -12.70 7.67 3.83
C ALA A 44 -11.75 8.05 2.68
N ASN A 45 -10.45 8.18 2.95
CA ASN A 45 -9.47 8.47 1.90
C ASN A 45 -9.34 7.33 0.88
N TYR A 46 -9.46 6.07 1.32
CA TYR A 46 -9.45 4.91 0.44
C TYR A 46 -10.65 4.87 -0.50
N GLU A 47 -11.83 5.29 -0.03
CA GLU A 47 -13.02 5.43 -0.88
C GLU A 47 -12.78 6.41 -2.05
N ILE A 48 -12.05 7.50 -1.80
CA ILE A 48 -11.65 8.44 -2.86
C ILE A 48 -10.69 7.77 -3.84
N VAL A 49 -9.66 7.09 -3.34
CA VAL A 49 -8.63 6.46 -4.17
C VAL A 49 -9.22 5.34 -5.04
N ARG A 50 -10.07 4.47 -4.49
CA ARG A 50 -10.66 3.34 -5.22
C ARG A 50 -11.61 3.76 -6.35
N VAL A 51 -12.11 5.00 -6.32
CA VAL A 51 -13.01 5.54 -7.36
C VAL A 51 -12.25 6.45 -8.33
N LYS A 52 -11.39 7.35 -7.82
CA LYS A 52 -10.75 8.39 -8.64
C LYS A 52 -9.43 7.93 -9.26
N CYS A 53 -8.60 7.18 -8.53
CA CYS A 53 -7.28 6.78 -9.01
C CYS A 53 -7.32 5.58 -9.98
N VAL A 54 -8.47 4.90 -10.11
CA VAL A 54 -8.64 3.76 -11.02
C VAL A 54 -9.01 4.17 -12.45
N LYS A 55 -9.17 5.47 -12.72
CA LYS A 55 -9.58 5.98 -14.04
C LYS A 55 -8.53 5.78 -15.13
N CYS A 56 -7.24 5.78 -14.76
CA CYS A 56 -6.14 5.68 -15.73
C CYS A 56 -5.48 4.30 -15.76
N HIS A 57 -5.52 3.57 -14.64
CA HIS A 57 -4.96 2.22 -14.49
C HIS A 57 -5.51 1.61 -13.19
N THR A 58 -5.35 0.30 -13.02
CA THR A 58 -5.79 -0.41 -11.81
C THR A 58 -4.98 -0.01 -10.57
N LEU A 59 -5.52 -0.34 -9.38
CA LEU A 59 -4.83 -0.09 -8.10
C LEU A 59 -3.59 -0.94 -7.91
N GLU A 60 -3.45 -2.03 -8.67
CA GLU A 60 -2.30 -2.94 -8.63
C GLU A 60 -0.98 -2.16 -8.63
N ARG A 61 -0.82 -1.20 -9.56
CA ARG A 61 0.42 -0.43 -9.68
C ARG A 61 0.77 0.33 -8.40
N THR A 62 -0.23 0.91 -7.74
CA THR A 62 -0.05 1.65 -6.50
C THR A 62 0.23 0.71 -5.34
N ILE A 63 -0.48 -0.42 -5.25
CA ILE A 63 -0.30 -1.42 -4.19
C ILE A 63 1.11 -2.02 -4.28
N VAL A 64 1.53 -2.44 -5.48
CA VAL A 64 2.88 -2.95 -5.72
C VAL A 64 3.93 -1.90 -5.39
N ALA A 65 3.74 -0.65 -5.81
CA ALA A 65 4.70 0.43 -5.51
C ALA A 65 4.89 0.65 -4.00
N ILE A 66 3.82 0.55 -3.22
CA ILE A 66 3.89 0.69 -1.76
C ILE A 66 4.58 -0.53 -1.14
N GLN A 67 4.21 -1.74 -1.55
CA GLN A 67 4.78 -2.96 -0.98
C GLN A 67 6.27 -3.14 -1.29
N THR A 68 6.73 -2.68 -2.46
CA THR A 68 8.13 -2.84 -2.89
C THR A 68 8.98 -1.60 -2.64
N GLY A 69 8.37 -0.44 -2.39
CA GLY A 69 9.06 0.85 -2.38
C GLY A 69 9.58 1.30 -3.75
N VAL A 70 9.12 0.68 -4.85
CA VAL A 70 9.59 0.96 -6.21
C VAL A 70 8.42 1.12 -7.17
N ALA A 71 8.40 2.22 -7.92
CA ALA A 71 7.36 2.50 -8.92
C ALA A 71 7.44 1.51 -10.11
N PRO A 72 6.39 0.71 -10.40
CA PRO A 72 6.46 -0.41 -11.35
C PRO A 72 6.86 -0.05 -12.79
N ILE A 73 6.57 1.19 -13.23
CA ILE A 73 6.84 1.61 -14.62
C ILE A 73 8.20 2.29 -14.75
N SER A 74 8.56 3.16 -13.80
CA SER A 74 9.78 3.97 -13.90
C SER A 74 10.97 3.37 -13.17
N GLY A 75 10.77 2.38 -12.31
CA GLY A 75 11.81 1.83 -11.43
C GLY A 75 12.31 2.81 -10.36
N GLN A 76 11.69 3.99 -10.24
CA GLN A 76 12.10 5.01 -9.29
C GLN A 76 11.65 4.66 -7.86
N PRO A 77 12.37 5.11 -6.83
CA PRO A 77 11.92 5.00 -5.44
C PRO A 77 10.50 5.54 -5.27
N PHE A 78 9.68 4.81 -4.51
CA PHE A 78 8.32 5.19 -4.18
C PHE A 78 8.22 5.44 -2.67
N ASP A 79 8.48 6.68 -2.28
CA ASP A 79 8.51 7.14 -0.89
C ASP A 79 7.56 8.34 -0.67
N ARG A 80 7.61 8.93 0.54
CA ARG A 80 6.80 10.11 0.90
C ARG A 80 7.06 11.34 0.02
N SER A 81 8.25 11.46 -0.55
CA SER A 81 8.57 12.54 -1.49
C SER A 81 7.90 12.29 -2.84
N ALA A 82 7.92 11.04 -3.29
CA ALA A 82 7.25 10.59 -4.50
C ALA A 82 5.73 10.78 -4.40
N THR A 83 5.09 10.36 -3.29
CA THR A 83 3.63 10.53 -3.11
C THR A 83 3.22 12.01 -3.19
N LYS A 84 3.99 12.91 -2.59
CA LYS A 84 3.76 14.36 -2.68
C LYS A 84 3.91 14.88 -4.11
N ALA A 85 4.97 14.45 -4.82
CA ALA A 85 5.20 14.83 -6.21
C ALA A 85 4.06 14.34 -7.12
N TYR A 86 3.57 13.11 -6.91
CA TYR A 86 2.39 12.58 -7.60
C TYR A 86 1.14 13.39 -7.29
N GLY A 87 0.91 13.79 -6.04
CA GLY A 87 -0.19 14.68 -5.68
C GLY A 87 -0.15 16.01 -6.47
N ILE A 88 1.02 16.66 -6.52
CA ILE A 88 1.20 17.89 -7.31
C ILE A 88 0.95 17.64 -8.80
N LYS A 89 1.44 16.53 -9.34
CA LYS A 89 1.17 16.12 -10.72
C LYS A 89 -0.33 15.98 -10.98
N MET A 90 -1.09 15.41 -10.04
CA MET A 90 -2.54 15.25 -10.21
C MET A 90 -3.27 16.59 -10.23
N LEU A 91 -2.85 17.57 -9.44
CA LEU A 91 -3.41 18.93 -9.50
C LEU A 91 -3.15 19.64 -10.82
N ARG A 92 -2.08 19.27 -11.54
CA ARG A 92 -1.73 19.84 -12.85
C ARG A 92 -2.38 19.10 -14.02
N LYS A 93 -2.93 17.91 -13.78
CA LYS A 93 -3.58 17.10 -14.81
C LYS A 93 -5.03 17.56 -15.00
N PRO A 94 -5.40 18.11 -16.17
CA PRO A 94 -6.75 18.62 -16.42
C PRO A 94 -7.81 17.51 -16.38
N ASP A 95 -7.41 16.28 -16.67
CA ASP A 95 -8.25 15.08 -16.73
C ASP A 95 -8.25 14.25 -15.43
N SER A 96 -7.57 14.73 -14.38
CA SER A 96 -7.48 14.02 -13.09
C SER A 96 -8.85 13.81 -12.43
N ASN A 97 -9.79 14.74 -12.65
CA ASN A 97 -11.09 14.78 -11.98
C ASN A 97 -10.98 14.68 -10.44
N MET A 98 -9.94 15.33 -9.91
CA MET A 98 -9.67 15.42 -8.48
C MET A 98 -9.48 16.87 -8.07
N ASN A 99 -10.19 17.31 -7.04
CA ASN A 99 -9.96 18.62 -6.43
C ASN A 99 -8.79 18.56 -5.41
N LYS A 100 -8.42 19.72 -4.86
CA LYS A 100 -7.30 19.83 -3.90
C LYS A 100 -7.46 18.97 -2.65
N ALA A 101 -8.68 18.84 -2.13
CA ALA A 101 -8.96 18.03 -0.95
C ALA A 101 -8.85 16.54 -1.25
N GLU A 102 -9.38 16.10 -2.40
CA GLU A 102 -9.28 14.70 -2.86
C GLU A 102 -7.84 14.29 -3.11
N VAL A 103 -7.03 15.16 -3.75
CA VAL A 103 -5.60 14.91 -3.92
C VAL A 103 -4.90 14.78 -2.58
N LYS A 104 -5.19 15.69 -1.63
CA LYS A 104 -4.59 15.62 -0.29
C LYS A 104 -4.97 14.30 0.40
N ALA A 105 -6.23 13.90 0.35
CA ALA A 105 -6.71 12.64 0.92
C ALA A 105 -5.96 11.43 0.33
N SER A 106 -5.73 11.41 -0.98
CA SER A 106 -4.94 10.34 -1.63
C SER A 106 -3.49 10.32 -1.17
N VAL A 107 -2.84 11.49 -1.05
CA VAL A 107 -1.46 11.58 -0.54
C VAL A 107 -1.37 11.15 0.92
N ASP A 108 -2.31 11.56 1.76
CA ASP A 108 -2.37 11.16 3.17
C ASP A 108 -2.52 9.63 3.29
N LEU A 109 -3.40 9.02 2.47
CA LEU A 109 -3.54 7.56 2.43
C LEU A 109 -2.26 6.87 1.98
N MET A 110 -1.65 7.31 0.89
CA MET A 110 -0.41 6.69 0.39
C MET A 110 0.72 6.76 1.44
N ASN A 111 0.84 7.89 2.16
CA ASN A 111 1.81 8.04 3.23
C ASN A 111 1.50 7.15 4.45
N TYR A 112 0.22 6.98 4.79
CA TYR A 112 -0.18 6.02 5.82
C TYR A 112 0.24 4.59 5.40
N LEU A 113 -0.11 4.18 4.17
CA LEU A 113 0.18 2.84 3.67
C LEU A 113 1.68 2.56 3.59
N LEU A 114 2.50 3.53 3.20
CA LEU A 114 3.96 3.42 3.24
C LEU A 114 4.47 3.13 4.66
N SER A 115 3.94 3.83 5.67
CA SER A 115 4.31 3.57 7.05
C SER A 115 3.74 2.28 7.63
N GLU A 116 2.65 1.75 7.07
CA GLU A 116 2.17 0.42 7.43
C GLU A 116 2.98 -0.69 6.77
N SER A 117 3.50 -0.47 5.55
CA SER A 117 4.35 -1.46 4.87
C SER A 117 5.76 -1.59 5.46
N GLU A 118 6.19 -0.58 6.23
CA GLU A 118 7.48 -0.57 6.95
C GLU A 118 7.42 -1.28 8.31
N LYS A 119 6.23 -1.68 8.79
CA LYS A 119 6.02 -2.35 10.08
C LYS A 119 6.08 -3.88 9.96
#